data_AF-A0A536E429-F1
#
_entry.id   AF-A0A536E429-F1
#
_cell.length_a   1.000
_cell.length_b   1.000
_cell.length_c   1.000
_cell.angle_alpha   90.00
_cell.angle_beta   90.00
_cell.angle_gamma   90.00
#
_symmetry.space_group_name_H-M   'P 1'
#
loop_
_entity.id
_entity.type
_entity.pdbx_description
1 polymer ?
#
loop_
_entity_poly.entity_id
_entity_poly.type
_entity_poly.pdbx_seq_one_letter_code
_entity_poly.pdbx_strand_id
1 'polypeptide(L)'
;MSQNDPYMPPQGGQYIPPPPPYQATSDIPPQSPYHYSPAPQGSNRSTLGWLGSAALAVWAVVKYGLVFLVKIPALATLFSALVSFGAYSLLYGGWFAVALVVMIFVHEMGHVLEIRRQGMRATAPIFIPFLGAAIFQRQHPTDALKQAQIGIAGPIAGTIGATAAWILYGATQNPVFLLAASIGFFLNIFNLIPVWQLDGAWILAPVSPWFQVVGLGMIAVSVLVFHFASFFLIIIALLGIQTMRAGFRNAKNPYYASVPTQARLALGAAWLGLVLYLGVMTFQAESLFVSLAR
;
A
#
# COMPACT_ATOMS: atom_id res chain seq x y z
N MET A 1 87.72 -28.47 -32.53
CA MET A 1 86.84 -29.15 -33.52
C MET A 1 86.20 -30.33 -32.80
N SER A 2 85.05 -30.07 -32.17
CA SER A 2 83.76 -30.63 -32.62
C SER A 2 83.77 -32.16 -32.59
N GLN A 3 83.69 -32.70 -31.37
CA GLN A 3 83.31 -34.08 -31.07
C GLN A 3 81.81 -34.19 -31.34
N ASN A 4 81.51 -34.73 -32.51
CA ASN A 4 80.16 -35.00 -32.96
C ASN A 4 79.58 -36.23 -32.24
N ASP A 5 78.29 -36.10 -32.04
CA ASP A 5 77.29 -37.16 -31.91
C ASP A 5 77.01 -37.70 -30.50
N PRO A 6 76.04 -37.11 -29.79
CA PRO A 6 75.65 -37.50 -28.43
C PRO A 6 74.77 -38.76 -28.36
N TYR A 7 74.72 -39.58 -29.41
CA TYR A 7 73.85 -40.76 -29.51
C TYR A 7 74.63 -42.08 -29.56
N MET A 8 75.31 -42.45 -28.48
CA MET A 8 75.50 -43.88 -28.16
C MET A 8 75.41 -44.11 -26.65
N PRO A 9 74.40 -44.84 -26.15
CA PRO A 9 74.38 -45.29 -24.77
C PRO A 9 75.56 -46.26 -24.50
N PRO A 10 76.17 -46.26 -23.30
CA PRO A 10 77.20 -47.22 -22.95
C PRO A 10 76.68 -48.65 -23.12
N GLN A 11 77.29 -49.39 -24.03
CA GLN A 11 77.11 -50.83 -24.22
C GLN A 11 77.80 -51.56 -23.07
N GLY A 12 77.01 -52.09 -22.13
CA GLY A 12 77.45 -52.98 -21.04
C GLY A 12 76.97 -52.47 -19.68
N GLY A 13 76.14 -53.18 -18.90
CA GLY A 13 75.75 -54.57 -18.95
C GLY A 13 75.75 -55.10 -17.52
N GLN A 14 74.62 -55.00 -16.82
CA GLN A 14 74.26 -55.94 -15.75
C GLN A 14 72.75 -56.15 -15.81
N TYR A 15 72.35 -57.36 -16.20
CA TYR A 15 70.95 -57.79 -16.10
C TYR A 15 70.64 -58.01 -14.63
N ILE A 16 69.81 -57.13 -14.05
CA ILE A 16 69.24 -57.33 -12.72
C ILE A 16 67.93 -58.10 -12.93
N PRO A 17 67.79 -59.34 -12.43
CA PRO A 17 66.53 -60.07 -12.55
C PRO A 17 65.41 -59.30 -11.82
N PRO A 18 64.18 -59.29 -12.35
CA PRO A 18 63.07 -58.58 -11.72
C PRO A 18 62.82 -59.14 -10.31
N PRO A 19 62.51 -58.26 -9.32
CA PRO A 19 62.17 -58.71 -7.98
C PRO A 19 60.94 -59.64 -8.02
N PRO A 20 60.89 -60.66 -7.15
CA PRO A 20 59.73 -61.55 -7.10
C PRO A 20 58.46 -60.75 -6.79
N PRO A 21 57.31 -61.10 -7.40
CA PRO A 21 56.06 -60.39 -7.18
C PRO A 21 55.65 -60.49 -5.71
N TYR A 22 55.65 -59.36 -5.00
CA TYR A 22 55.09 -59.26 -3.66
C TYR A 22 53.59 -59.56 -3.75
N GLN A 23 53.13 -60.59 -3.05
CA GLN A 23 51.69 -60.79 -2.84
C GLN A 23 51.19 -59.65 -1.95
N ALA A 24 50.26 -58.84 -2.47
CA ALA A 24 49.58 -57.80 -1.69
C ALA A 24 48.64 -58.47 -0.67
N THR A 25 49.19 -58.89 0.46
CA THR A 25 48.38 -59.27 1.62
C THR A 25 48.06 -58.00 2.39
N SER A 26 46.77 -57.66 2.51
CA SER A 26 46.34 -56.55 3.36
C SER A 26 46.76 -56.83 4.80
N ASP A 27 47.55 -55.93 5.41
CA ASP A 27 48.10 -56.06 6.78
C ASP A 27 47.04 -55.98 7.90
N ILE A 28 45.75 -56.04 7.56
CA ILE A 28 44.66 -55.97 8.52
C ILE A 28 44.22 -57.41 8.85
N PRO A 29 44.35 -57.86 10.11
CA PRO A 29 43.92 -59.19 10.51
C PRO A 29 42.40 -59.36 10.30
N PRO A 30 41.92 -60.54 9.90
CA PRO A 30 40.49 -60.79 9.62
C PRO A 30 39.53 -60.46 10.79
N GLN A 31 40.06 -60.36 12.02
CA GLN A 31 39.30 -60.05 13.23
C GLN A 31 39.32 -58.56 13.62
N SER A 32 39.85 -57.67 12.76
CA SER A 32 39.86 -56.24 13.04
C SER A 32 38.42 -55.70 13.11
N PRO A 33 38.02 -55.00 14.19
CA PRO A 33 36.70 -54.39 14.31
C PRO A 33 36.47 -53.27 13.27
N TYR A 34 37.51 -52.85 12.57
CA TYR A 34 37.45 -51.90 11.47
C TYR A 34 37.08 -52.54 10.12
N HIS A 35 36.85 -53.87 10.06
CA HIS A 35 36.38 -54.54 8.85
C HIS A 35 34.90 -54.29 8.52
N TYR A 36 34.10 -53.74 9.44
CA TYR A 36 32.68 -53.52 9.19
C TYR A 36 32.21 -52.18 9.78
N SER A 37 31.81 -51.24 8.92
CA SER A 37 31.03 -50.08 9.34
C SER A 37 29.54 -50.45 9.22
N PRO A 38 28.74 -50.42 10.31
CA PRO A 38 27.31 -50.70 10.19
C PRO A 38 26.65 -49.68 9.27
N ALA A 39 25.87 -50.14 8.30
CA ALA A 39 25.09 -49.26 7.44
C ALA A 39 24.16 -48.40 8.32
N PRO A 40 24.06 -47.07 8.07
CA PRO A 40 23.25 -46.20 8.90
C PRO A 40 21.80 -46.71 8.89
N GLN A 41 21.24 -46.96 10.08
CA GLN A 41 19.85 -47.37 10.23
C GLN A 41 18.94 -46.27 9.67
N GLY A 42 18.25 -46.57 8.57
CA GLY A 42 17.25 -45.68 7.99
C GLY A 42 16.09 -45.50 8.95
N SER A 43 16.11 -44.41 9.74
CA SER A 43 15.00 -44.09 10.63
C SER A 43 13.78 -43.72 9.78
N ASN A 44 12.67 -44.43 9.97
CA ASN A 44 11.41 -44.25 9.23
C ASN A 44 10.66 -42.95 9.59
N ARG A 45 11.39 -41.89 9.99
CA ARG A 45 10.86 -40.54 10.28
C ARG A 45 10.80 -39.67 9.02
N SER A 46 10.89 -40.26 7.83
CA SER A 46 11.03 -39.54 6.57
C SER A 46 9.79 -38.70 6.23
N THR A 47 8.58 -39.16 6.54
CA THR A 47 7.36 -38.43 6.21
C THR A 47 7.07 -37.30 7.19
N LEU A 48 7.19 -37.55 8.51
CA LEU A 48 6.95 -36.52 9.53
C LEU A 48 8.03 -35.42 9.52
N GLY A 49 9.29 -35.81 9.27
CA GLY A 49 10.40 -34.88 9.09
C GLY A 49 10.26 -34.05 7.81
N TRP A 50 9.81 -34.67 6.71
CA TRP A 50 9.57 -33.96 5.46
C TRP A 50 8.39 -32.99 5.57
N LEU A 51 7.28 -33.40 6.19
CA LEU A 51 6.14 -32.52 6.48
C LEU A 51 6.52 -31.37 7.41
N GLY A 52 7.31 -31.64 8.47
CA GLY A 52 7.83 -30.60 9.35
C GLY A 52 8.75 -29.62 8.62
N SER A 53 9.64 -30.12 7.77
CA SER A 53 10.54 -29.28 6.97
C SER A 53 9.80 -28.46 5.91
N ALA A 54 8.76 -29.02 5.29
CA ALA A 54 7.89 -28.31 4.36
C ALA A 54 7.08 -27.21 5.06
N ALA A 55 6.53 -27.49 6.25
CA ALA A 55 5.83 -26.49 7.04
C ALA A 55 6.76 -25.34 7.47
N LEU A 56 7.99 -25.64 7.87
CA LEU A 56 9.01 -24.63 8.20
C LEU A 56 9.46 -23.84 6.97
N ALA A 57 9.59 -24.47 5.80
CA ALA A 57 9.91 -23.79 4.55
C ALA A 57 8.78 -22.85 4.13
N VAL A 58 7.52 -23.29 4.19
CA VAL A 58 6.35 -22.45 3.93
C VAL A 58 6.31 -21.29 4.93
N TRP A 59 6.51 -21.55 6.22
CA TRP A 59 6.55 -20.50 7.24
C TRP A 59 7.68 -19.49 6.99
N ALA A 60 8.86 -19.95 6.57
CA ALA A 60 9.97 -19.07 6.21
C ALA A 60 9.64 -18.24 4.97
N VAL A 61 9.11 -18.86 3.90
CA VAL A 61 8.71 -18.14 2.68
C VAL A 61 7.62 -17.10 2.99
N VAL A 62 6.62 -17.46 3.79
CA VAL A 62 5.57 -16.52 4.22
C VAL A 62 6.17 -15.39 5.05
N LYS A 63 6.93 -15.70 6.10
CA LYS A 63 7.52 -14.71 7.02
C LYS A 63 8.51 -13.78 6.30
N TYR A 64 9.47 -14.33 5.56
CA TYR A 64 10.49 -13.54 4.88
C TYR A 64 9.95 -12.87 3.61
N GLY A 65 8.99 -13.49 2.92
CA GLY A 65 8.25 -12.87 1.82
C GLY A 65 7.42 -11.66 2.27
N LEU A 66 6.70 -11.76 3.39
CA LEU A 66 6.00 -10.63 4.03
C LEU A 66 6.97 -9.51 4.42
N VAL A 67 8.12 -9.86 4.99
CA VAL A 67 9.17 -8.88 5.35
C VAL A 67 9.73 -8.17 4.10
N PHE A 68 9.89 -8.89 2.99
CA PHE A 68 10.37 -8.31 1.73
C PHE A 68 9.31 -7.41 1.06
N LEU A 69 8.04 -7.82 1.12
CA LEU A 69 6.89 -7.02 0.69
C LEU A 69 6.84 -5.66 1.39
N VAL A 70 7.05 -5.66 2.71
CA VAL A 70 7.02 -4.45 3.55
C VAL A 70 8.26 -3.57 3.32
N LYS A 71 9.41 -4.15 2.94
CA LYS A 71 10.64 -3.41 2.67
C LYS A 71 10.64 -2.68 1.33
N ILE A 72 9.85 -3.12 0.35
CA ILE A 72 9.67 -2.42 -0.94
C ILE A 72 8.29 -1.75 -0.92
N PRO A 73 8.20 -0.43 -0.65
CA PRO A 73 6.91 0.25 -0.48
C PRO A 73 5.95 0.05 -1.66
N ALA A 74 6.48 0.03 -2.89
CA ALA A 74 5.68 -0.22 -4.09
C ALA A 74 5.07 -1.62 -4.15
N LEU A 75 5.75 -2.64 -3.61
CA LEU A 75 5.26 -4.02 -3.60
C LEU A 75 4.19 -4.22 -2.53
N ALA A 76 4.35 -3.58 -1.36
CA ALA A 76 3.28 -3.52 -0.35
C ALA A 76 2.04 -2.80 -0.88
N THR A 77 2.20 -1.65 -1.54
CA THR A 77 1.10 -0.93 -2.19
C THR A 77 0.41 -1.81 -3.22
N LEU A 78 1.16 -2.42 -4.15
CA LEU A 78 0.60 -3.29 -5.18
C LEU A 78 -0.14 -4.48 -4.58
N PHE A 79 0.45 -5.17 -3.60
CA PHE A 79 -0.19 -6.30 -2.93
C PHE A 79 -1.48 -5.87 -2.22
N SER A 80 -1.44 -4.78 -1.46
CA SER A 80 -2.61 -4.25 -0.74
C SER A 80 -3.73 -3.83 -1.71
N ALA A 81 -3.37 -3.27 -2.87
CA ALA A 81 -4.29 -2.93 -3.94
C ALA A 81 -4.89 -4.18 -4.59
N LEU A 82 -4.10 -5.23 -4.82
CA LEU A 82 -4.58 -6.51 -5.38
C LEU A 82 -5.52 -7.25 -4.42
N VAL A 83 -5.21 -7.26 -3.12
CA VAL A 83 -6.10 -7.84 -2.10
C VAL A 83 -7.42 -7.07 -2.02
N SER A 84 -7.36 -5.73 -2.00
CA SER A 84 -8.55 -4.88 -2.04
C SER A 84 -9.35 -5.10 -3.32
N PHE A 85 -8.68 -5.15 -4.46
CA PHE A 85 -9.28 -5.42 -5.76
C PHE A 85 -10.02 -6.77 -5.75
N GLY A 86 -9.39 -7.84 -5.29
CA GLY A 86 -10.01 -9.17 -5.19
C GLY A 86 -11.26 -9.15 -4.32
N ALA A 87 -11.18 -8.52 -3.13
CA ALA A 87 -12.31 -8.39 -2.23
C ALA A 87 -13.50 -7.61 -2.86
N TYR A 88 -13.24 -6.44 -3.44
CA TYR A 88 -14.28 -5.63 -4.08
C TYR A 88 -14.82 -6.30 -5.35
N SER A 89 -13.97 -6.99 -6.12
CA SER A 89 -14.38 -7.68 -7.35
C SER A 89 -15.37 -8.81 -7.07
N LEU A 90 -15.20 -9.52 -5.95
CA LEU A 90 -16.11 -10.61 -5.55
C LEU A 90 -17.49 -10.10 -5.10
N LEU A 91 -17.56 -8.89 -4.54
CA LEU A 91 -18.79 -8.34 -3.97
C LEU A 91 -19.55 -7.43 -4.93
N TYR A 92 -18.83 -6.64 -5.74
CA TYR A 92 -19.38 -5.55 -6.53
C TYR A 92 -18.98 -5.63 -8.02
N GLY A 93 -18.20 -6.64 -8.41
CA GLY A 93 -17.73 -6.86 -9.78
C GLY A 93 -16.37 -6.22 -10.09
N GLY A 94 -15.67 -6.80 -11.08
CA GLY A 94 -14.29 -6.41 -11.41
C GLY A 94 -14.13 -4.95 -11.83
N TRP A 95 -15.05 -4.42 -12.63
CA TRP A 95 -14.99 -3.02 -13.09
C TRP A 95 -15.20 -2.01 -11.95
N PHE A 96 -16.03 -2.33 -10.96
CA PHE A 96 -16.17 -1.54 -9.75
C PHE A 96 -14.85 -1.49 -8.98
N ALA A 97 -14.21 -2.65 -8.79
CA ALA A 97 -12.94 -2.75 -8.11
C ALA A 97 -11.82 -1.98 -8.83
N VAL A 98 -11.74 -2.06 -10.17
CA VAL A 98 -10.79 -1.25 -10.96
C VAL A 98 -11.04 0.24 -10.73
N ALA A 99 -12.30 0.68 -10.92
CA ALA A 99 -12.67 2.08 -10.79
C ALA A 99 -12.35 2.64 -9.40
N LEU A 100 -12.70 1.90 -8.35
CA LEU A 100 -12.42 2.28 -6.96
C LEU A 100 -10.93 2.38 -6.67
N VAL A 101 -10.13 1.36 -7.02
CA VAL A 101 -8.68 1.36 -6.78
C VAL A 101 -8.00 2.49 -7.54
N VAL A 102 -8.38 2.74 -8.80
CA VAL A 102 -7.82 3.83 -9.60
C VAL A 102 -8.18 5.20 -9.01
N MET A 103 -9.43 5.42 -8.61
CA MET A 103 -9.85 6.71 -8.04
C MET A 103 -9.19 6.98 -6.68
N ILE A 104 -9.11 5.97 -5.80
CA ILE A 104 -8.34 6.07 -4.55
C ILE A 104 -6.88 6.38 -4.87
N PHE A 105 -6.25 5.65 -5.80
CA PHE A 105 -4.85 5.85 -6.15
C PHE A 105 -4.57 7.28 -6.63
N VAL A 106 -5.40 7.82 -7.53
CA VAL A 106 -5.25 9.18 -8.04
C VAL A 106 -5.36 10.21 -6.92
N HIS A 107 -6.32 10.03 -6.00
CA HIS A 107 -6.49 10.87 -4.82
C HIS A 107 -5.25 10.82 -3.92
N GLU A 108 -4.81 9.63 -3.53
CA GLU A 108 -3.62 9.46 -2.68
C GLU A 108 -2.35 10.01 -3.32
N MET A 109 -2.24 9.92 -4.65
CA MET A 109 -1.11 10.48 -5.37
C MET A 109 -1.06 12.01 -5.33
N GLY A 110 -2.20 12.67 -5.16
CA GLY A 110 -2.27 14.10 -4.86
C GLY A 110 -1.54 14.45 -3.56
N HIS A 111 -1.83 13.72 -2.48
CA HIS A 111 -1.11 13.92 -1.21
C HIS A 111 0.38 13.64 -1.33
N VAL A 112 0.76 12.53 -1.97
CA VAL A 112 2.17 12.15 -2.16
C VAL A 112 2.93 13.21 -2.96
N LEU A 113 2.33 13.73 -4.03
CA LEU A 113 2.93 14.77 -4.85
C LEU A 113 3.19 16.03 -4.01
N GLU A 114 2.21 16.45 -3.20
CA GLU A 114 2.35 17.63 -2.36
C GLU A 114 3.38 17.44 -1.23
N ILE A 115 3.38 16.29 -0.57
CA ILE A 115 4.38 15.95 0.46
C ILE A 115 5.80 16.01 -0.14
N ARG A 116 5.99 15.46 -1.35
CA ARG A 116 7.28 15.51 -2.06
C ARG A 116 7.64 16.91 -2.51
N ARG A 117 6.67 17.70 -2.99
CA ARG A 117 6.85 19.12 -3.37
C ARG A 117 7.35 19.95 -2.19
N GLN A 118 6.89 19.63 -0.99
CA GLN A 118 7.34 20.27 0.25
C GLN A 118 8.68 19.72 0.79
N GLY A 119 9.35 18.81 0.06
CA GLY A 119 10.65 18.23 0.43
C GLY A 119 10.57 17.11 1.49
N MET A 120 9.37 16.66 1.86
CA MET A 120 9.18 15.59 2.84
C MET A 120 9.14 14.21 2.18
N ARG A 121 9.47 13.18 2.95
CA ARG A 121 9.43 11.78 2.49
C ARG A 121 8.02 11.22 2.64
N ALA A 122 7.31 11.07 1.53
CA ALA A 122 6.04 10.36 1.46
C ALA A 122 6.24 8.83 1.47
N THR A 123 5.43 8.11 2.24
CA THR A 123 5.30 6.64 2.09
C THR A 123 4.39 6.35 0.90
N ALA A 124 4.56 5.18 0.27
CA ALA A 124 3.62 4.72 -0.73
C ALA A 124 2.24 4.43 -0.08
N PRO A 125 1.12 4.70 -0.77
CA PRO A 125 -0.22 4.48 -0.22
C PRO A 125 -0.45 2.99 0.03
N ILE A 126 -1.06 2.63 1.16
CA ILE A 126 -1.44 1.26 1.47
C ILE A 126 -2.96 1.16 1.39
N PHE A 127 -3.47 0.28 0.55
CA PHE A 127 -4.90 0.06 0.37
C PHE A 127 -5.41 -0.92 1.44
N ILE A 128 -6.41 -0.50 2.20
CA ILE A 128 -7.05 -1.30 3.24
C ILE A 128 -8.44 -1.70 2.71
N PRO A 129 -8.66 -2.99 2.42
CA PRO A 129 -9.96 -3.46 1.96
C PRO A 129 -11.06 -3.02 2.92
N PHE A 130 -12.20 -2.58 2.36
CA PHE A 130 -13.39 -2.11 3.09
C PHE A 130 -13.25 -0.81 3.87
N LEU A 131 -12.04 -0.23 3.98
CA LEU A 131 -11.81 1.03 4.67
C LEU A 131 -11.41 2.17 3.72
N GLY A 132 -10.55 1.92 2.73
CA GLY A 132 -10.01 2.95 1.84
C GLY A 132 -8.51 2.77 1.59
N ALA A 133 -7.75 3.85 1.41
CA ALA A 133 -6.29 3.81 1.49
C ALA A 133 -5.79 4.68 2.65
N ALA A 134 -4.59 4.37 3.11
CA ALA A 134 -3.91 5.14 4.14
C ALA A 134 -2.48 5.46 3.68
N ILE A 135 -2.11 6.72 3.78
CA ILE A 135 -0.72 7.15 3.70
C ILE A 135 -0.22 7.39 5.12
N PHE A 136 0.85 6.67 5.49
CA PHE A 136 1.58 6.96 6.72
C PHE A 136 2.59 8.08 6.46
N GLN A 137 2.32 9.27 6.99
CA GLN A 137 3.25 10.38 6.97
C GLN A 137 4.31 10.18 8.06
N ARG A 138 5.60 10.09 7.67
CA ARG A 138 6.71 9.80 8.60
C ARG A 138 7.28 11.03 9.31
N GLN A 139 6.82 12.23 8.95
CA GLN A 139 7.31 13.51 9.46
C GLN A 139 6.14 14.48 9.65
N HIS A 140 6.01 15.08 10.82
CA HIS A 140 4.98 16.07 11.07
C HIS A 140 5.27 17.34 10.25
N PRO A 141 4.27 17.94 9.59
CA PRO A 141 4.45 19.21 8.89
C PRO A 141 5.02 20.27 9.82
N THR A 142 5.90 21.12 9.30
CA THR A 142 6.54 22.20 10.06
C THR A 142 5.56 23.33 10.42
N ASP A 143 4.44 23.42 9.70
CA ASP A 143 3.44 24.48 9.82
C ASP A 143 2.05 23.93 9.42
N ALA A 144 0.99 24.45 10.05
CA ALA A 144 -0.39 24.08 9.80
C ALA A 144 -0.84 24.41 8.37
N LEU A 145 -0.28 25.46 7.76
CA LEU A 145 -0.58 25.78 6.35
C LEU A 145 -0.12 24.66 5.42
N LYS A 146 1.11 24.18 5.61
CA LYS A 146 1.68 23.06 4.83
C LYS A 146 0.87 21.78 5.00
N GLN A 147 0.40 21.53 6.23
CA GLN A 147 -0.49 20.41 6.53
C GLN A 147 -1.82 20.51 5.79
N ALA A 148 -2.46 21.68 5.79
CA ALA A 148 -3.70 21.91 5.06
C ALA A 148 -3.50 21.83 3.53
N GLN A 149 -2.35 22.27 3.02
CA GLN A 149 -1.98 22.12 1.61
C GLN A 149 -1.84 20.64 1.22
N ILE A 150 -1.24 19.80 2.07
CA ILE A 150 -1.21 18.35 1.86
C ILE A 150 -2.64 17.81 1.85
N GLY A 151 -3.46 18.20 2.83
CA GLY A 151 -4.85 17.78 2.93
C GLY A 151 -5.68 18.10 1.69
N ILE A 152 -5.53 19.29 1.09
CA ILE A 152 -6.33 19.66 -0.09
C ILE A 152 -5.81 19.04 -1.40
N ALA A 153 -4.55 18.61 -1.45
CA ALA A 153 -3.95 18.08 -2.68
C ALA A 153 -4.61 16.78 -3.15
N GLY A 154 -5.00 15.89 -2.23
CA GLY A 154 -5.72 14.66 -2.57
C GLY A 154 -7.09 14.92 -3.20
N PRO A 155 -7.98 15.69 -2.54
CA PRO A 155 -9.26 16.11 -3.10
C PRO A 155 -9.13 16.80 -4.47
N ILE A 156 -8.13 17.65 -4.68
CA ILE A 156 -7.89 18.29 -5.98
C ILE A 156 -7.55 17.23 -7.05
N ALA A 157 -6.57 16.37 -6.79
CA ALA A 157 -6.15 15.34 -7.74
C ALA A 157 -7.28 14.36 -8.05
N GLY A 158 -7.98 13.90 -7.01
CA GLY A 158 -9.13 13.01 -7.15
C GLY A 158 -10.29 13.66 -7.92
N THR A 159 -10.56 14.95 -7.68
CA THR A 159 -11.56 15.71 -8.45
C THR A 159 -11.18 15.77 -9.93
N ILE A 160 -9.92 16.10 -10.25
CA ILE A 160 -9.43 16.13 -11.64
C ILE A 160 -9.58 14.75 -12.30
N GLY A 161 -9.20 13.67 -11.60
CA GLY A 161 -9.35 12.30 -12.10
C GLY A 161 -10.80 11.90 -12.36
N ALA A 162 -11.70 12.22 -11.43
CA ALA A 162 -13.13 11.94 -11.55
C ALA A 162 -13.78 12.75 -12.68
N THR A 163 -13.43 14.03 -12.82
CA THR A 163 -13.89 14.89 -13.93
C THR A 163 -13.37 14.39 -15.28
N ALA A 164 -12.13 13.91 -15.35
CA ALA A 164 -11.59 13.29 -16.55
C ALA A 164 -12.39 12.04 -16.94
N ALA A 165 -12.73 11.17 -15.96
CA ALA A 165 -13.59 10.03 -16.18
C ALA A 165 -15.00 10.44 -16.67
N TRP A 166 -15.58 11.50 -16.10
CA TRP A 166 -16.86 12.06 -16.54
C TRP A 166 -16.82 12.52 -18.01
N ILE A 167 -15.77 13.25 -18.39
CA ILE A 167 -15.57 13.71 -19.78
C ILE A 167 -15.40 12.51 -20.73
N LEU A 168 -14.62 11.50 -20.33
CA LEU A 168 -14.44 10.28 -21.11
C LEU A 168 -15.75 9.52 -21.29
N TYR A 169 -16.61 9.48 -20.27
CA TYR A 169 -17.96 8.94 -20.41
C TYR A 169 -18.77 9.73 -21.45
N GLY A 170 -18.77 11.07 -21.37
CA GLY A 170 -19.47 11.91 -22.36
C GLY A 170 -19.03 11.63 -23.80
N ALA A 171 -17.74 11.37 -24.03
CA ALA A 171 -17.18 11.09 -25.35
C ALA A 171 -17.39 9.65 -25.83
N THR A 172 -17.35 8.66 -24.93
CA THR A 172 -17.34 7.23 -25.30
C THR A 172 -18.64 6.49 -25.02
N GLN A 173 -19.51 7.06 -24.18
CA GLN A 173 -20.71 6.43 -23.61
C GLN A 173 -20.43 5.09 -22.92
N ASN A 174 -19.16 4.82 -22.53
CA ASN A 174 -18.80 3.58 -21.86
C ASN A 174 -19.10 3.69 -20.35
N PRO A 175 -20.01 2.86 -19.80
CA PRO A 175 -20.48 2.96 -18.41
C PRO A 175 -19.37 2.77 -17.36
N VAL A 176 -18.23 2.17 -17.72
CA VAL A 176 -17.08 2.05 -16.80
C VAL A 176 -16.54 3.42 -16.41
N PHE A 177 -16.52 4.39 -17.33
CA PHE A 177 -16.07 5.74 -17.02
C PHE A 177 -17.09 6.52 -16.17
N LEU A 178 -18.39 6.28 -16.39
CA LEU A 178 -19.43 6.83 -15.52
C LEU A 178 -19.29 6.27 -14.10
N LEU A 179 -19.09 4.95 -13.97
CA LEU A 179 -18.84 4.30 -12.70
C LEU A 179 -17.62 4.90 -11.97
N ALA A 180 -16.51 5.08 -12.69
CA ALA A 180 -15.31 5.70 -12.15
C ALA A 180 -15.53 7.16 -11.73
N ALA A 181 -16.26 7.94 -12.52
CA ALA A 181 -16.64 9.31 -12.19
C ALA A 181 -17.50 9.35 -10.92
N SER A 182 -18.55 8.53 -10.84
CA SER A 182 -19.44 8.44 -9.66
C SER A 182 -18.66 8.09 -8.39
N ILE A 183 -17.82 7.04 -8.45
CA ILE A 183 -16.98 6.64 -7.31
C ILE A 183 -16.01 7.75 -6.94
N GLY A 184 -15.35 8.37 -7.93
CA GLY A 184 -14.39 9.44 -7.72
C GLY A 184 -15.03 10.66 -7.06
N PHE A 185 -16.17 11.15 -7.57
CA PHE A 185 -16.84 12.31 -6.97
C PHE A 185 -17.30 12.02 -5.55
N PHE A 186 -17.90 10.85 -5.30
CA PHE A 186 -18.34 10.43 -3.98
C PHE A 186 -17.16 10.30 -2.99
N LEU A 187 -16.06 9.66 -3.41
CA LEU A 187 -14.87 9.52 -2.58
C LEU A 187 -14.32 10.88 -2.14
N ASN A 188 -14.20 11.82 -3.09
CA ASN A 188 -13.62 13.13 -2.79
C ASN A 188 -14.54 13.98 -1.91
N ILE A 189 -15.87 13.98 -2.14
CA ILE A 189 -16.78 14.74 -1.28
C ILE A 189 -16.84 14.15 0.14
N PHE A 190 -16.75 12.82 0.25
CA PHE A 190 -16.67 12.14 1.54
C PHE A 190 -15.39 12.54 2.29
N ASN A 191 -14.24 12.56 1.62
CA ASN A 191 -12.97 12.99 2.23
C ASN A 191 -12.96 14.49 2.62
N LEU A 192 -13.83 15.32 2.05
CA LEU A 192 -13.95 16.73 2.44
C LEU A 192 -14.80 16.97 3.70
N ILE A 193 -15.45 15.93 4.26
CA ILE A 193 -16.19 16.05 5.52
C ILE A 193 -15.18 16.38 6.64
N PRO A 194 -15.40 17.44 7.45
CA PRO A 194 -14.42 17.91 8.43
C PRO A 194 -14.44 17.09 9.73
N VAL A 195 -14.28 15.76 9.64
CA VAL A 195 -14.27 14.86 10.79
C VAL A 195 -13.09 13.90 10.75
N TRP A 196 -12.62 13.52 11.94
CA TRP A 196 -11.59 12.50 12.11
C TRP A 196 -10.30 12.80 11.33
N GLN A 197 -9.79 11.80 10.61
CA GLN A 197 -8.57 11.84 9.79
C GLN A 197 -8.87 12.16 8.32
N LEU A 198 -10.11 12.50 7.97
CA LEU A 198 -10.47 12.89 6.61
C LEU A 198 -9.82 14.23 6.24
N ASP A 199 -9.60 14.44 4.95
CA ASP A 199 -8.91 15.63 4.41
C ASP A 199 -9.57 16.93 4.82
N GLY A 200 -10.90 16.97 4.85
CA GLY A 200 -11.67 18.14 5.29
C GLY A 200 -11.25 18.63 6.68
N ALA A 201 -10.92 17.72 7.59
CA ALA A 201 -10.48 18.07 8.94
C ALA A 201 -9.10 18.74 8.91
N TRP A 202 -8.17 18.25 8.07
CA TRP A 202 -6.84 18.82 7.90
C TRP A 202 -6.85 20.17 7.17
N ILE A 203 -7.69 20.30 6.15
CA ILE A 203 -7.85 21.54 5.35
C ILE A 203 -8.41 22.67 6.22
N LEU A 204 -9.44 22.36 7.01
CA LEU A 204 -10.16 23.35 7.81
C LEU A 204 -9.58 23.55 9.22
N ALA A 205 -8.63 22.71 9.65
CA ALA A 205 -7.96 22.83 10.94
C ALA A 205 -7.39 24.24 11.21
N PRO A 206 -6.63 24.87 10.30
CA PRO A 206 -6.20 26.25 10.48
C PRO A 206 -7.31 27.26 10.19
N VAL A 207 -8.40 26.91 9.48
CA VAL A 207 -9.42 27.89 9.03
C VAL A 207 -10.33 28.30 10.19
N SER A 208 -11.20 27.40 10.67
CA SER A 208 -12.12 27.68 11.77
C SER A 208 -12.79 26.40 12.27
N PRO A 209 -12.91 26.17 13.59
CA PRO A 209 -13.66 25.04 14.14
C PRO A 209 -15.17 25.14 13.89
N TRP A 210 -15.69 26.32 13.53
CA TRP A 210 -17.12 26.50 13.27
C TRP A 210 -17.64 25.71 12.07
N PHE A 211 -16.80 25.36 11.10
CA PHE A 211 -17.20 24.45 10.01
C PHE A 211 -17.66 23.08 10.53
N GLN A 212 -17.05 22.60 11.62
CA GLN A 212 -17.39 21.31 12.25
C GLN A 212 -18.72 21.43 13.02
N VAL A 213 -18.98 22.58 13.64
CA VAL A 213 -20.27 22.89 14.27
C VAL A 213 -21.39 22.90 13.24
N VAL A 214 -21.18 23.58 12.11
CA VAL A 214 -22.15 23.63 11.01
C VAL A 214 -22.40 22.21 10.47
N GLY A 215 -21.35 21.43 10.21
CA GLY A 215 -21.48 20.05 9.74
C GLY A 215 -22.29 19.16 10.70
N LEU A 216 -22.00 19.22 12.00
CA LEU A 216 -22.77 18.50 13.02
C LEU A 216 -24.23 18.98 13.10
N GLY A 217 -24.45 20.29 12.99
CA GLY A 217 -25.78 20.89 12.94
C GLY A 217 -26.59 20.36 11.74
N MET A 218 -25.98 20.28 10.56
CA MET A 218 -26.61 19.73 9.36
C MET A 218 -26.98 18.25 9.53
N ILE A 219 -26.12 17.45 10.18
CA ILE A 219 -26.44 16.04 10.50
C ILE A 219 -27.64 15.97 11.46
N ALA A 220 -27.62 16.76 12.54
CA ALA A 220 -28.70 16.77 13.53
C ALA A 220 -30.05 17.19 12.90
N VAL A 221 -30.05 18.24 12.08
CA VAL A 221 -31.22 18.68 11.31
C VAL A 221 -31.70 17.57 10.37
N SER A 222 -30.79 16.91 9.65
CA SER A 222 -31.15 15.82 8.73
C SER A 222 -31.83 14.66 9.48
N VAL A 223 -31.28 14.23 10.62
CA VAL A 223 -31.87 13.15 11.44
C VAL A 223 -33.24 13.57 11.95
N LEU A 224 -33.41 14.82 12.37
CA LEU A 224 -34.69 15.34 12.86
C LEU A 224 -35.75 15.39 11.76
N VAL A 225 -35.39 15.87 10.57
CA VAL A 225 -36.31 16.07 9.44
C VAL A 225 -36.71 14.73 8.80
N PHE A 226 -35.75 13.82 8.61
CA PHE A 226 -36.02 12.55 7.92
C PHE A 226 -36.39 11.41 8.87
N HIS A 227 -36.36 11.64 10.19
CA HIS A 227 -36.61 10.64 11.23
C HIS A 227 -35.80 9.34 11.05
N PHE A 228 -34.62 9.45 10.43
CA PHE A 228 -33.77 8.33 10.09
C PHE A 228 -32.33 8.64 10.49
N ALA A 229 -31.75 7.75 11.30
CA ALA A 229 -30.35 7.76 11.66
C ALA A 229 -29.71 6.45 11.21
N SER A 230 -28.91 6.52 10.15
CA SER A 230 -28.09 5.38 9.78
C SER A 230 -26.95 5.21 10.78
N PHE A 231 -26.48 3.96 10.95
CA PHE A 231 -25.29 3.66 11.75
C PHE A 231 -24.08 4.52 11.35
N PHE A 232 -23.91 4.79 10.06
CA PHE A 232 -22.86 5.67 9.53
C PHE A 232 -23.00 7.12 10.01
N LEU A 233 -24.21 7.70 10.00
CA LEU A 233 -24.44 9.07 10.48
C LEU A 233 -24.11 9.20 11.98
N ILE A 234 -24.42 8.17 12.77
CA ILE A 234 -24.10 8.14 14.20
C ILE A 234 -22.57 8.15 14.39
N ILE A 235 -21.83 7.31 13.65
CA ILE A 235 -20.37 7.30 13.71
C ILE A 235 -19.79 8.66 13.32
N ILE A 236 -20.24 9.24 12.19
CA ILE A 236 -19.78 10.55 11.73
C ILE A 236 -20.07 11.63 12.77
N ALA A 237 -21.24 11.61 13.41
CA ALA A 237 -21.58 12.54 14.47
C ALA A 237 -20.66 12.39 15.69
N LEU A 238 -20.40 11.16 16.15
CA LEU A 238 -19.50 10.92 17.29
C LEU A 238 -18.06 11.37 17.00
N LEU A 239 -17.53 11.01 15.84
CA LEU A 239 -16.20 11.45 15.40
C LEU A 239 -16.16 12.97 15.20
N GLY A 240 -17.23 13.56 14.67
CA GLY A 240 -17.36 15.00 14.47
C GLY A 240 -17.38 15.78 15.78
N ILE A 241 -18.07 15.30 16.82
CA ILE A 241 -18.07 15.94 18.14
C ILE A 241 -16.65 15.96 18.72
N GLN A 242 -15.92 14.84 18.61
CA GLN A 242 -14.55 14.77 19.08
C GLN A 242 -13.63 15.71 18.29
N THR A 243 -13.81 15.78 16.98
CA THR A 243 -13.03 16.66 16.09
C THR A 243 -13.32 18.14 16.40
N MET A 244 -14.59 18.51 16.59
CA MET A 244 -15.04 19.83 17.02
C MET A 244 -14.39 20.26 18.34
N ARG A 245 -14.44 19.40 19.36
CA ARG A 245 -13.80 19.65 20.64
C ARG A 245 -12.30 19.86 20.49
N ALA A 246 -11.63 19.02 19.69
CA ALA A 246 -10.21 19.17 19.40
C ALA A 246 -9.92 20.49 18.68
N GLY A 247 -10.75 20.88 17.71
CA GLY A 247 -10.65 22.14 16.96
C GLY A 247 -10.68 23.37 17.86
N PHE A 248 -11.65 23.46 18.78
CA PHE A 248 -11.72 24.59 19.73
C PHE A 248 -10.55 24.64 20.71
N ARG A 249 -10.01 23.49 21.12
CA ARG A 249 -8.76 23.46 21.93
C ARG A 249 -7.56 23.92 21.09
N ASN A 250 -7.47 23.46 19.86
CA ASN A 250 -6.37 23.73 18.94
C ASN A 250 -6.38 25.15 18.39
N ALA A 251 -7.53 25.84 18.39
CA ALA A 251 -7.64 27.24 17.98
C ALA A 251 -6.76 28.19 18.80
N LYS A 252 -6.39 27.79 20.03
CA LYS A 252 -5.47 28.54 20.91
C LYS A 252 -3.99 28.17 20.72
N ASN A 253 -3.70 27.14 19.92
CA ASN A 253 -2.34 26.65 19.72
C ASN A 253 -1.60 27.55 18.70
N PRO A 254 -0.40 28.07 19.03
CA PRO A 254 0.42 28.86 18.10
C PRO A 254 0.66 28.20 16.75
N TYR A 255 0.69 26.86 16.70
CA TYR A 255 0.83 26.10 15.44
C TYR A 255 -0.28 26.41 14.43
N TYR A 256 -1.53 26.56 14.87
CA TYR A 256 -2.66 26.90 13.98
C TYR A 256 -2.89 28.42 13.89
N ALA A 257 -2.60 29.16 14.96
CA ALA A 257 -2.83 30.60 15.03
C ALA A 257 -1.82 31.41 14.19
N SER A 258 -0.65 30.86 13.88
CA SER A 258 0.39 31.50 13.08
C SER A 258 0.09 31.58 11.58
N VAL A 259 -0.92 30.86 11.09
CA VAL A 259 -1.29 30.86 9.67
C VAL A 259 -1.89 32.23 9.27
N PRO A 260 -1.37 32.89 8.22
CA PRO A 260 -1.89 34.19 7.76
C PRO A 260 -3.37 34.13 7.38
N THR A 261 -4.14 35.17 7.71
CA THR A 261 -5.58 35.24 7.42
C THR A 261 -5.90 35.03 5.94
N GLN A 262 -5.09 35.58 5.03
CA GLN A 262 -5.27 35.39 3.58
C GLN A 262 -5.18 33.91 3.18
N ALA A 263 -4.23 33.16 3.78
CA ALA A 263 -4.09 31.73 3.53
C ALA A 263 -5.28 30.94 4.10
N ARG A 264 -5.78 31.32 5.28
CA ARG A 264 -6.98 30.71 5.89
C ARG A 264 -8.22 30.91 5.01
N LEU A 265 -8.40 32.13 4.49
CA LEU A 265 -9.50 32.45 3.57
C LEU A 265 -9.37 31.69 2.24
N ALA A 266 -8.17 31.62 1.67
CA ALA A 266 -7.91 30.87 0.45
C ALA A 266 -8.21 29.37 0.62
N LEU A 267 -7.79 28.76 1.73
CA LEU A 267 -8.09 27.36 2.05
C LEU A 267 -9.60 27.13 2.23
N GLY A 268 -10.27 28.01 2.98
CA GLY A 268 -11.73 27.92 3.17
C GLY A 268 -12.50 28.07 1.88
N ALA A 269 -12.10 29.01 1.01
CA ALA A 269 -12.71 29.21 -0.30
C ALA A 269 -12.45 28.03 -1.25
N ALA A 270 -11.24 27.48 -1.25
CA ALA A 270 -10.90 26.31 -2.07
C ALA A 270 -11.67 25.07 -1.61
N TRP A 271 -11.76 24.83 -0.30
CA TRP A 271 -12.58 23.77 0.28
C TRP A 271 -14.06 23.91 -0.12
N LEU A 272 -14.63 25.11 0.03
CA LEU A 272 -16.02 25.36 -0.33
C LEU A 272 -16.26 25.17 -1.82
N GLY A 273 -15.35 25.65 -2.67
CA GLY A 273 -15.42 25.47 -4.11
C GLY A 273 -15.40 23.99 -4.51
N LEU A 274 -14.53 23.18 -3.90
CA LEU A 274 -14.49 21.73 -4.13
C LEU A 274 -15.78 21.05 -3.65
N VAL A 275 -16.29 21.37 -2.46
CA VAL A 275 -17.53 20.80 -1.93
C VAL A 275 -18.71 21.11 -2.87
N LEU A 276 -18.84 22.35 -3.34
CA LEU A 276 -19.91 22.75 -4.24
C LEU A 276 -19.80 22.05 -5.59
N TYR A 277 -18.61 22.03 -6.19
CA TYR A 277 -18.37 21.35 -7.45
C TYR A 277 -18.67 19.84 -7.35
N LEU A 278 -18.09 19.17 -6.36
CA LEU A 278 -18.27 17.74 -6.15
C LEU A 278 -19.72 17.40 -5.80
N GLY A 279 -20.42 18.24 -5.05
CA GLY A 279 -21.85 18.04 -4.76
C GLY A 279 -22.70 18.05 -6.02
N VAL A 280 -22.48 19.04 -6.89
CA VAL A 280 -23.17 19.14 -8.19
C VAL A 280 -22.82 17.94 -9.09
N MET A 281 -21.54 17.59 -9.19
CA MET A 281 -21.10 16.49 -10.05
C MET A 281 -21.53 15.11 -9.54
N THR A 282 -21.54 14.89 -8.22
CA THR A 282 -22.05 13.65 -7.62
C THR A 282 -23.53 13.49 -7.95
N PHE A 283 -24.33 14.55 -7.78
CA PHE A 283 -25.74 14.52 -8.12
C PHE A 283 -26.00 14.26 -9.62
N GLN A 284 -25.23 14.89 -10.50
CA GLN A 284 -25.32 14.64 -11.94
C GLN A 284 -24.94 13.20 -12.30
N ALA A 285 -23.89 12.67 -11.68
CA ALA A 285 -23.44 11.32 -11.97
C ALA A 285 -24.40 10.25 -11.44
N GLU A 286 -24.93 10.40 -10.22
CA GLU A 286 -25.93 9.49 -9.67
C GLU A 286 -27.24 9.52 -10.46
N SER A 287 -27.73 10.71 -10.83
CA SER A 287 -28.99 10.82 -11.60
C SER A 287 -28.88 10.12 -12.96
N LEU A 288 -27.73 10.24 -13.62
CA LEU A 288 -27.46 9.56 -14.89
C LEU A 288 -27.24 8.05 -14.70
N PHE A 289 -26.57 7.64 -13.63
CA PHE A 289 -26.38 6.22 -13.33
C PHE A 289 -27.71 5.52 -13.05
N VAL A 290 -28.62 6.17 -12.31
CA VAL A 290 -29.96 5.66 -12.03
C VAL A 290 -30.83 5.61 -13.28
N SER A 291 -30.71 6.59 -14.19
CA SER A 291 -31.50 6.58 -15.43
C SER A 291 -31.08 5.47 -16.39
N LEU A 292 -29.79 5.13 -16.44
CA LEU A 292 -29.28 4.00 -17.25
C LEU A 292 -29.61 2.62 -16.65
N ALA A 293 -29.90 2.56 -15.34
CA ALA A 293 -30.24 1.32 -14.65
C ALA A 293 -31.74 0.95 -14.75
N ARG A 294 -32.58 1.84 -15.29
CA ARG A 294 -34.01 1.61 -15.54
C ARG A 294 -34.24 1.20 -16.99
#